data_AF-A0A1D7UB01-F1
#
_entry.id   AF-A0A1D7UB01-F1
#
_cell.length_a   1.000
_cell.length_b   1.000
_cell.length_c   1.000
_cell.angle_alpha   90.00
_cell.angle_beta   90.00
_cell.angle_gamma   90.00
#
_symmetry.space_group_name_H-M   'P 1'
#
loop_
_entity.id
_entity.type
_entity.pdbx_description
1 polymer ?
#
loop_
_entity_poly.entity_id
_entity_poly.type
_entity_poly.pdbx_seq_one_letter_code
_entity_poly.pdbx_strand_id
1 'polypeptide(L)'
;MTRRETVLALLSGAATTAALPAFAQQAEWRQNYDSGARNAVARSHTPMLSPESLQATEAAIVAYRELASRGGWPMLQLTDKMSVGSSGPGVVALRQRLVVTGDLNANAGTSNVYDSYVEAGVRNFQARVGLSTTGAITRATVAALNVPIERRIRQLETNVVRLRTWSGNLGNRYVVANIPAALVETVENGVVATRHAAGVGKIDRQSPLLQTKIPEINFNPTWTVPASIIRKDLIPKMRKEPGYLTESKIRIIGPNGEIPPERVNWNSDEATRYTFRQDPGGDFNSLGVVRINIPSPYGVYMHDTPAKGIFGDDFRFVSSGCMRVQNVRDYVGWLLKDTPGWDRAKIDQVIQSGERINARISNPVPCYWVYVTAWATPDGGVQFRDDIYNKDGLGPAPVAQLHGDQDI
;
A
#
# COMPACT_ATOMS: atom_id res chain seq x y z
N MET A 1 -10.46 -41.44 -57.86
CA MET A 1 -9.86 -40.10 -58.01
C MET A 1 -10.72 -39.13 -57.20
N THR A 2 -10.25 -38.76 -56.00
CA THR A 2 -9.96 -37.35 -55.56
C THR A 2 -11.20 -36.47 -55.38
N ARG A 3 -11.45 -35.74 -54.30
CA ARG A 3 -10.64 -35.29 -53.15
C ARG A 3 -11.62 -34.75 -52.07
N ARG A 4 -11.22 -34.83 -50.81
CA ARG A 4 -11.85 -34.20 -49.64
C ARG A 4 -11.87 -32.67 -49.77
N GLU A 5 -12.85 -31.99 -49.17
CA GLU A 5 -12.60 -30.92 -48.18
C GLU A 5 -13.90 -30.49 -47.46
N THR A 6 -13.86 -30.63 -46.14
CA THR A 6 -14.86 -30.22 -45.17
C THR A 6 -14.47 -28.83 -44.66
N VAL A 7 -15.32 -27.82 -44.80
CA VAL A 7 -15.10 -26.51 -44.19
C VAL A 7 -15.91 -26.42 -42.90
N LEU A 8 -15.18 -26.42 -41.78
CA LEU A 8 -15.67 -26.21 -40.42
C LEU A 8 -15.84 -24.71 -40.19
N ALA A 9 -17.06 -24.27 -39.89
CA ALA A 9 -17.35 -22.90 -39.48
C ALA A 9 -16.84 -22.68 -38.05
N LEU A 10 -15.82 -21.83 -37.89
CA LEU A 10 -15.34 -21.35 -36.59
C LEU A 10 -16.19 -20.16 -36.15
N LEU A 11 -16.94 -20.35 -35.06
CA LEU A 11 -17.59 -19.30 -34.30
C LEU A 11 -16.54 -18.39 -33.67
N SER A 12 -16.41 -17.17 -34.21
CA SER A 12 -15.68 -16.07 -33.59
C SER A 12 -16.47 -15.54 -32.39
N GLY A 13 -16.13 -15.99 -31.18
CA GLY A 13 -16.57 -15.35 -29.94
C GLY A 13 -15.89 -14.00 -29.78
N ALA A 14 -16.58 -12.91 -30.11
CA ALA A 14 -16.16 -11.58 -29.76
C ALA A 14 -16.21 -11.43 -28.23
N ALA A 15 -15.06 -11.25 -27.59
CA ALA A 15 -14.99 -10.82 -26.20
C ALA A 15 -15.59 -9.41 -26.12
N THR A 16 -16.80 -9.33 -25.56
CA THR A 16 -17.42 -8.05 -25.18
C THR A 16 -16.57 -7.44 -24.08
N THR A 17 -15.85 -6.37 -24.40
CA THR A 17 -15.25 -5.46 -23.42
C THR A 17 -16.38 -4.84 -22.61
N ALA A 18 -16.60 -5.35 -21.39
CA ALA A 18 -17.49 -4.72 -20.44
C ALA A 18 -16.97 -3.30 -20.18
N ALA A 19 -17.80 -2.29 -20.46
CA ALA A 19 -17.48 -0.91 -20.15
C ALA A 19 -17.29 -0.77 -18.63
N LEU A 20 -16.14 -0.23 -18.22
CA LEU A 20 -15.84 0.03 -16.82
C LEU A 20 -16.85 1.06 -16.25
N PRO A 21 -17.29 0.91 -14.99
CA PRO A 21 -18.15 1.90 -14.35
C PRO A 21 -17.41 3.25 -14.23
N ALA A 22 -18.13 4.36 -14.48
CA ALA A 22 -17.60 5.73 -14.57
C ALA A 22 -16.76 6.18 -13.35
N PHE A 23 -16.98 5.59 -12.18
CA PHE A 23 -16.22 5.89 -10.97
C PHE A 23 -14.75 5.42 -11.02
N ALA A 24 -14.44 4.33 -11.74
CA ALA A 24 -13.07 3.81 -11.85
C ALA A 24 -12.17 4.73 -12.70
N GLN A 25 -12.74 5.34 -13.75
CA GLN A 25 -12.02 6.29 -14.61
C GLN A 25 -11.69 7.60 -13.87
N GLN A 26 -12.57 8.08 -12.99
CA GLN A 26 -12.41 9.40 -12.36
C GLN A 26 -11.25 9.45 -11.33
N ALA A 27 -10.89 8.31 -10.74
CA ALA A 27 -9.79 8.21 -9.76
C ALA A 27 -8.39 8.20 -10.42
N GLU A 28 -8.27 7.68 -11.64
CA GLU A 28 -6.98 7.49 -12.32
C GLU A 28 -6.43 8.78 -12.94
N TRP A 29 -7.29 9.70 -13.38
CA TRP A 29 -6.87 10.91 -14.09
C TRP A 29 -6.01 11.86 -13.25
N ARG A 30 -6.06 11.76 -11.90
CA ARG A 30 -5.23 12.59 -11.01
C ARG A 30 -3.80 12.06 -10.80
N GLN A 31 -3.47 10.85 -11.26
CA GLN A 31 -2.14 10.23 -11.04
C GLN A 31 -1.20 10.34 -12.26
N ASN A 32 -1.69 10.75 -13.42
CA ASN A 32 -0.97 10.62 -14.70
C ASN A 32 -0.36 11.93 -15.22
N TYR A 33 0.17 12.81 -14.35
CA TYR A 33 0.72 14.07 -14.84
C TYR A 33 2.08 13.97 -15.54
N ASP A 34 2.70 12.78 -15.70
CA ASP A 34 4.01 12.71 -16.39
C ASP A 34 4.40 11.37 -17.05
N SER A 35 3.44 10.56 -17.53
CA SER A 35 3.80 9.44 -18.41
C SER A 35 2.80 9.30 -19.54
N GLY A 36 3.30 9.33 -20.78
CA GLY A 36 2.47 9.05 -21.95
C GLY A 36 1.75 7.71 -21.78
N ALA A 37 0.49 7.63 -22.20
CA ALA A 37 -0.42 6.50 -21.99
C ALA A 37 0.08 5.10 -22.43
N ARG A 38 1.25 5.01 -23.07
CA ARG A 38 1.91 3.75 -23.48
C ARG A 38 2.83 3.15 -22.40
N ASN A 39 3.17 3.88 -21.33
CA ASN A 39 4.11 3.46 -20.28
C ASN A 39 3.49 3.43 -18.87
N ALA A 40 2.16 3.57 -18.75
CA ALA A 40 1.47 3.46 -17.47
C ALA A 40 1.43 1.99 -17.03
N VAL A 41 1.88 1.70 -15.82
CA VAL A 41 1.73 0.36 -15.24
C VAL A 41 0.23 0.14 -14.98
N ALA A 42 -0.39 -0.73 -15.78
CA ALA A 42 -1.78 -1.11 -15.60
C ALA A 42 -1.95 -1.77 -14.22
N ARG A 43 -2.89 -1.26 -13.42
CA ARG A 43 -3.24 -1.85 -12.13
C ARG A 43 -4.50 -2.71 -12.32
N SER A 44 -4.48 -3.90 -11.75
CA SER A 44 -5.62 -4.82 -11.78
C SER A 44 -6.89 -4.17 -11.22
N HIS A 45 -8.05 -4.42 -11.81
CA HIS A 45 -9.35 -4.07 -11.21
C HIS A 45 -9.89 -5.18 -10.30
N THR A 46 -9.27 -6.37 -10.33
CA THR A 46 -9.61 -7.49 -9.47
C THR A 46 -9.16 -7.22 -8.03
N PRO A 47 -10.05 -7.34 -7.03
CA PRO A 47 -9.68 -7.20 -5.62
C PRO A 47 -8.65 -8.24 -5.18
N MET A 48 -7.68 -7.85 -4.36
CA MET A 48 -6.70 -8.80 -3.80
C MET A 48 -7.39 -9.92 -3.00
N LEU A 49 -8.38 -9.57 -2.19
CA LEU A 49 -9.22 -10.56 -1.50
C LEU A 49 -10.44 -10.85 -2.36
N SER A 50 -10.32 -11.87 -3.21
CA SER A 50 -11.39 -12.37 -4.07
C SER A 50 -11.13 -13.84 -4.44
N PRO A 51 -12.16 -14.62 -4.80
CA PRO A 51 -12.00 -15.97 -5.34
C PRO A 51 -11.08 -16.01 -6.57
N GLU A 52 -11.18 -15.00 -7.44
CA GLU A 52 -10.40 -14.89 -8.66
C GLU A 52 -8.91 -14.70 -8.36
N SER A 53 -8.57 -13.84 -7.39
CA SER A 53 -7.18 -13.65 -6.95
C SER A 53 -6.63 -14.90 -6.25
N LEU A 54 -7.46 -15.63 -5.50
CA LEU A 54 -7.05 -16.92 -4.91
C LEU A 54 -6.68 -17.93 -6.02
N GLN A 55 -7.55 -18.13 -7.01
CA GLN A 55 -7.30 -19.05 -8.12
C GLN A 55 -6.09 -18.62 -8.95
N ALA A 56 -5.96 -17.31 -9.26
CA ALA A 56 -4.80 -16.78 -9.95
C ALA A 56 -3.50 -17.03 -9.16
N THR A 57 -3.55 -16.95 -7.82
CA THR A 57 -2.39 -17.23 -6.96
C THR A 57 -2.03 -18.71 -6.96
N GLU A 58 -3.01 -19.61 -6.95
CA GLU A 58 -2.79 -21.06 -7.08
C GLU A 58 -2.14 -21.40 -8.44
N ALA A 59 -2.63 -20.81 -9.53
CA ALA A 59 -2.03 -20.96 -10.85
C ALA A 59 -0.61 -20.38 -10.90
N ALA A 60 -0.36 -19.24 -10.26
CA ALA A 60 0.96 -18.63 -10.17
C ALA A 60 1.98 -19.54 -9.46
N ILE A 61 1.58 -20.29 -8.43
CA ILE A 61 2.46 -21.27 -7.76
C ILE A 61 2.89 -22.35 -8.75
N VAL A 62 1.97 -22.88 -9.55
CA VAL A 62 2.28 -23.89 -10.58
C VAL A 62 3.26 -23.33 -11.60
N ALA A 63 2.97 -22.15 -12.17
CA ALA A 63 3.83 -21.50 -13.15
C ALA A 63 5.24 -21.21 -12.60
N TYR A 64 5.35 -20.77 -11.35
CA TYR A 64 6.65 -20.50 -10.72
C TYR A 64 7.42 -21.79 -10.45
N ARG A 65 6.76 -22.90 -10.10
CA ARG A 65 7.42 -24.21 -9.96
C ARG A 65 7.94 -24.73 -11.31
N GLU A 66 7.20 -24.53 -12.40
CA GLU A 66 7.66 -24.86 -13.76
C GLU A 66 8.83 -23.99 -14.23
N LEU A 67 8.87 -22.72 -13.82
CA LEU A 67 10.04 -21.88 -14.02
C LEU A 67 11.25 -22.42 -13.22
N ALA A 68 11.03 -22.83 -11.96
CA ALA A 68 12.09 -23.37 -11.11
C ALA A 68 12.64 -24.69 -11.66
N SER A 69 11.78 -25.59 -12.17
CA SER A 69 12.22 -26.85 -12.78
C SER A 69 13.04 -26.67 -14.06
N ARG A 70 12.95 -25.49 -14.69
CA ARG A 70 13.77 -25.09 -15.85
C ARG A 70 15.02 -24.29 -15.46
N GLY A 71 15.38 -24.27 -14.18
CA GLY A 71 16.55 -23.58 -13.65
C GLY A 71 16.29 -22.19 -13.08
N GLY A 72 15.03 -21.75 -13.01
CA GLY A 72 14.65 -20.48 -12.40
C GLY A 72 15.21 -19.26 -13.14
N TRP A 73 15.72 -18.28 -12.37
CA TRP A 73 16.46 -17.15 -12.91
C TRP A 73 17.81 -17.01 -12.19
N PRO A 74 18.90 -16.72 -12.93
CA PRO A 74 20.21 -16.53 -12.33
C PRO A 74 20.28 -15.23 -11.52
N MET A 75 21.24 -15.17 -10.60
CA MET A 75 21.58 -13.93 -9.92
C MET A 75 22.19 -12.94 -10.92
N LEU A 76 21.63 -11.75 -10.99
CA LEU A 76 22.12 -10.67 -11.82
C LEU A 76 23.18 -9.86 -11.07
N GLN A 77 24.33 -9.70 -11.73
CA GLN A 77 25.38 -8.78 -11.32
C GLN A 77 25.19 -7.46 -12.10
N LEU A 78 24.27 -6.63 -11.63
CA LEU A 78 24.01 -5.30 -12.22
C LEU A 78 24.74 -4.22 -11.44
N THR A 79 25.16 -3.17 -12.13
CA THR A 79 25.65 -1.94 -11.50
C THR A 79 24.46 -1.01 -11.22
N ASP A 80 24.48 -0.32 -10.08
CA ASP A 80 23.40 0.54 -9.57
C ASP A 80 23.18 1.86 -10.36
N LYS A 81 23.65 1.93 -11.61
CA LYS A 81 23.63 3.13 -12.46
C LYS A 81 23.18 2.87 -13.89
N MET A 82 22.44 1.80 -14.14
CA MET A 82 21.84 1.58 -15.45
C MET A 82 20.61 2.49 -15.64
N SER A 83 20.63 3.25 -16.72
CA SER A 83 19.57 4.14 -17.18
C SER A 83 19.46 4.10 -18.70
N VAL A 84 18.44 4.75 -19.26
CA VAL A 84 18.24 4.86 -20.71
C VAL A 84 19.53 5.31 -21.42
N GLY A 85 19.93 4.56 -22.44
CA GLY A 85 21.18 4.76 -23.18
C GLY A 85 22.39 3.98 -22.66
N SER A 86 22.33 3.41 -21.46
CA SER A 86 23.34 2.48 -20.97
C SER A 86 23.40 1.23 -21.85
N SER A 87 24.59 0.66 -22.07
CA SER A 87 24.74 -0.56 -22.87
C SER A 87 25.71 -1.56 -22.25
N GLY A 88 25.47 -2.85 -22.43
CA GLY A 88 26.41 -3.89 -22.00
C GLY A 88 25.76 -5.24 -21.69
N PRO A 89 26.56 -6.23 -21.27
CA PRO A 89 26.06 -7.57 -20.96
C PRO A 89 25.04 -7.60 -19.81
N GLY A 90 25.15 -6.66 -18.86
CA GLY A 90 24.18 -6.52 -17.77
C GLY A 90 22.77 -6.15 -18.25
N VAL A 91 22.65 -5.34 -19.30
CA VAL A 91 21.35 -5.00 -19.91
C VAL A 91 20.74 -6.24 -20.55
N VAL A 92 21.54 -7.04 -21.28
CA VAL A 92 21.06 -8.29 -21.89
C VAL A 92 20.52 -9.25 -20.82
N ALA A 93 21.26 -9.42 -19.72
CA ALA A 93 20.84 -10.28 -18.61
C ALA A 93 19.57 -9.75 -17.92
N LEU A 94 19.47 -8.43 -17.70
CA LEU A 94 18.25 -7.79 -17.19
C LEU A 94 17.06 -8.03 -18.13
N ARG A 95 17.25 -7.90 -19.44
CA ARG A 95 16.21 -8.11 -20.45
C ARG A 95 15.66 -9.53 -20.39
N GLN A 96 16.55 -10.52 -20.36
CA GLN A 96 16.18 -11.93 -20.18
C GLN A 96 15.42 -12.14 -18.88
N ARG A 97 15.89 -11.55 -17.77
CA ARG A 97 15.22 -11.64 -16.47
C ARG A 97 13.80 -11.08 -16.50
N LEU A 98 13.57 -9.93 -17.14
CA LEU A 98 12.25 -9.30 -17.25
C LEU A 98 11.32 -10.09 -18.16
N VAL A 99 11.83 -10.71 -19.23
CA VAL A 99 11.03 -11.60 -20.10
C VAL A 99 10.57 -12.84 -19.33
N VAL A 100 11.44 -13.45 -18.51
CA VAL A 100 11.11 -14.65 -17.71
C VAL A 100 9.91 -14.42 -16.79
N THR A 101 9.77 -13.22 -16.21
CA THR A 101 8.62 -12.88 -15.34
C THR A 101 7.50 -12.13 -16.04
N GLY A 102 7.56 -11.98 -17.36
CA GLY A 102 6.53 -11.29 -18.16
C GLY A 102 6.51 -9.77 -17.97
N ASP A 103 7.52 -9.19 -17.31
CA ASP A 103 7.64 -7.75 -17.12
C ASP A 103 8.04 -7.05 -18.44
N LEU A 104 8.69 -7.78 -19.36
CA LEU A 104 9.03 -7.35 -20.72
C LEU A 104 8.50 -8.35 -21.76
N ASN A 105 7.93 -7.85 -22.86
CA ASN A 105 7.48 -8.70 -23.96
C ASN A 105 8.67 -9.36 -24.66
N ALA A 106 8.62 -10.69 -24.87
CA ALA A 106 9.68 -11.44 -25.54
C ALA A 106 9.99 -10.94 -26.96
N ASN A 107 9.02 -10.34 -27.65
CA ASN A 107 9.18 -9.79 -29.01
C ASN A 107 9.88 -8.42 -29.03
N ALA A 108 10.22 -7.84 -27.88
CA ALA A 108 10.89 -6.55 -27.81
C ALA A 108 12.35 -6.60 -28.34
N GLY A 109 12.87 -7.76 -28.74
CA GLY A 109 14.21 -7.94 -29.31
C GLY A 109 15.31 -8.36 -28.32
N THR A 110 16.58 -8.24 -28.72
CA THR A 110 17.76 -8.66 -27.92
C THR A 110 18.82 -7.57 -27.82
N SER A 111 18.41 -6.30 -27.96
CA SER A 111 19.29 -5.14 -27.83
C SER A 111 20.09 -5.20 -26.52
N ASN A 112 21.38 -4.86 -26.62
CA ASN A 112 22.25 -4.68 -25.46
C ASN A 112 22.17 -3.27 -24.86
N VAL A 113 21.28 -2.42 -25.37
CA VAL A 113 21.03 -1.05 -24.92
C VAL A 113 19.80 -1.02 -24.03
N TYR A 114 19.89 -0.28 -22.93
CA TYR A 114 18.79 0.06 -22.06
C TYR A 114 17.90 1.04 -22.81
N ASP A 115 16.96 0.50 -23.57
CA ASP A 115 15.99 1.22 -24.39
C ASP A 115 14.70 1.51 -23.59
N SER A 116 13.74 2.17 -24.24
CA SER A 116 12.44 2.47 -23.64
C SER A 116 11.62 1.22 -23.32
N TYR A 117 11.85 0.08 -23.99
CA TYR A 117 11.18 -1.17 -23.67
C TYR A 117 11.72 -1.77 -22.37
N VAL A 118 13.05 -1.77 -22.18
CA VAL A 118 13.68 -2.20 -20.93
C VAL A 118 13.24 -1.29 -19.78
N GLU A 119 13.22 0.03 -19.97
CA GLU A 119 12.75 0.97 -18.96
C GLU A 119 11.30 0.67 -18.54
N ALA A 120 10.39 0.49 -19.50
CA ALA A 120 9.01 0.11 -19.23
C ALA A 120 8.92 -1.23 -18.48
N GLY A 121 9.73 -2.22 -18.87
CA GLY A 121 9.78 -3.51 -18.18
C GLY A 121 10.30 -3.40 -16.74
N VAL A 122 11.28 -2.55 -16.48
CA VAL A 122 11.75 -2.26 -15.11
C VAL A 122 10.68 -1.57 -14.29
N ARG A 123 9.92 -0.63 -14.87
CA ARG A 123 8.78 0.00 -14.17
C ARG A 123 7.69 -1.00 -13.81
N ASN A 124 7.37 -1.94 -14.72
CA ASN A 124 6.44 -3.04 -14.45
C ASN A 124 6.94 -3.91 -13.30
N PHE A 125 8.22 -4.30 -13.35
CA PHE A 125 8.85 -5.08 -12.28
C PHE A 125 8.79 -4.34 -10.93
N GLN A 126 9.21 -3.07 -10.89
CA GLN A 126 9.19 -2.23 -9.69
C GLN A 126 7.79 -2.16 -9.09
N ALA A 127 6.77 -1.88 -9.90
CA ALA A 127 5.39 -1.85 -9.43
C ALA A 127 4.93 -3.19 -8.84
N ARG A 128 5.29 -4.29 -9.52
CA ARG A 128 4.95 -5.65 -9.13
C ARG A 128 5.57 -6.05 -7.79
N VAL A 129 6.77 -5.57 -7.49
CA VAL A 129 7.46 -5.81 -6.22
C VAL A 129 7.24 -4.71 -5.17
N GLY A 130 6.45 -3.67 -5.47
CA GLY A 130 6.10 -2.60 -4.55
C GLY A 130 7.17 -1.53 -4.34
N LEU A 131 8.05 -1.34 -5.33
CA LEU A 131 9.04 -0.25 -5.38
C LEU A 131 8.53 0.93 -6.22
N SER A 132 9.18 2.08 -6.06
CA SER A 132 8.95 3.28 -6.85
C SER A 132 9.20 3.00 -8.32
N THR A 133 8.22 3.30 -9.16
CA THR A 133 8.19 2.95 -10.58
C THR A 133 8.98 3.96 -11.43
N THR A 134 10.24 4.19 -11.07
CA THR A 134 11.12 5.19 -11.68
C THR A 134 11.74 4.71 -12.99
N GLY A 135 11.80 3.39 -13.20
CA GLY A 135 12.55 2.80 -14.31
C GLY A 135 14.06 2.84 -14.12
N ALA A 136 14.57 3.31 -12.97
CA ALA A 136 15.99 3.32 -12.65
C ALA A 136 16.40 2.05 -11.87
N ILE A 137 17.57 1.50 -12.17
CA ILE A 137 18.13 0.34 -11.45
C ILE A 137 18.83 0.81 -10.17
N THR A 138 18.09 0.85 -9.06
CA THR A 138 18.61 1.15 -7.72
C THR A 138 19.09 -0.12 -6.99
N ARG A 139 19.82 0.03 -5.88
CA ARG A 139 20.17 -1.10 -4.99
C ARG A 139 18.94 -1.92 -4.57
N ALA A 140 17.84 -1.25 -4.24
CA ALA A 140 16.57 -1.89 -3.94
C ALA A 140 16.03 -2.71 -5.11
N THR A 141 16.12 -2.18 -6.33
CA THR A 141 15.71 -2.88 -7.55
C THR A 141 16.57 -4.12 -7.80
N VAL A 142 17.89 -4.01 -7.66
CA VAL A 142 18.82 -5.15 -7.81
C VAL A 142 18.57 -6.22 -6.74
N ALA A 143 18.39 -5.82 -5.48
CA ALA A 143 18.05 -6.75 -4.40
C ALA A 143 16.73 -7.50 -4.66
N ALA A 144 15.71 -6.79 -5.17
CA ALA A 144 14.43 -7.39 -5.51
C ALA A 144 14.51 -8.36 -6.71
N LEU A 145 15.30 -8.02 -7.74
CA LEU A 145 15.55 -8.86 -8.93
C LEU A 145 16.23 -10.18 -8.55
N ASN A 146 17.13 -10.11 -7.56
CA ASN A 146 17.94 -11.22 -7.08
C ASN A 146 17.28 -12.06 -5.98
N VAL A 147 16.01 -11.83 -5.65
CA VAL A 147 15.27 -12.76 -4.78
C VAL A 147 15.14 -14.11 -5.50
N PRO A 148 15.65 -15.23 -4.92
CA PRO A 148 15.59 -16.54 -5.57
C PRO A 148 14.16 -17.02 -5.81
N ILE A 149 13.97 -17.80 -6.87
CA ILE A 149 12.65 -18.31 -7.26
C ILE A 149 12.04 -19.20 -6.18
N GLU A 150 12.84 -19.99 -5.48
CA GLU A 150 12.41 -20.86 -4.38
C GLU A 150 11.83 -20.04 -3.23
N ARG A 151 12.40 -18.86 -2.95
CA ARG A 151 11.85 -17.95 -1.95
C ARG A 151 10.51 -17.36 -2.41
N ARG A 152 10.38 -17.00 -3.70
CA ARG A 152 9.11 -16.50 -4.27
C ARG A 152 8.00 -17.57 -4.26
N ILE A 153 8.34 -18.83 -4.56
CA ILE A 153 7.41 -19.96 -4.47
C ILE A 153 6.92 -20.12 -3.04
N ARG A 154 7.82 -20.21 -2.06
CA ARG A 154 7.43 -20.31 -0.64
C ARG A 154 6.60 -19.11 -0.19
N GLN A 155 6.92 -17.90 -0.67
CA GLN A 155 6.14 -16.70 -0.39
C GLN A 155 4.70 -16.83 -0.92
N LEU A 156 4.51 -17.31 -2.16
CA LEU A 156 3.18 -17.58 -2.71
C LEU A 156 2.45 -18.68 -1.94
N GLU A 157 3.11 -19.78 -1.60
CA GLU A 157 2.54 -20.90 -0.83
C GLU A 157 2.08 -20.48 0.56
N THR A 158 2.83 -19.64 1.25
CA THR A 158 2.40 -19.08 2.55
C THR A 158 1.18 -18.19 2.37
N ASN A 159 1.16 -17.34 1.35
CA ASN A 159 0.11 -16.35 1.19
C ASN A 159 -1.17 -16.90 0.55
N VAL A 160 -1.12 -17.98 -0.24
CA VAL A 160 -2.33 -18.61 -0.77
C VAL A 160 -3.21 -19.15 0.36
N VAL A 161 -2.59 -19.62 1.46
CA VAL A 161 -3.31 -20.01 2.68
C VAL A 161 -3.99 -18.79 3.32
N ARG A 162 -3.30 -17.65 3.39
CA ARG A 162 -3.87 -16.40 3.94
C ARG A 162 -5.00 -15.86 3.07
N LEU A 163 -4.88 -15.93 1.75
CA LEU A 163 -5.94 -15.55 0.80
C LEU A 163 -7.16 -16.47 0.96
N ARG A 164 -6.94 -17.77 1.16
CA ARG A 164 -8.01 -18.75 1.38
C ARG A 164 -8.84 -18.46 2.64
N THR A 165 -8.24 -17.87 3.68
CA THR A 165 -8.99 -17.39 4.86
C THR A 165 -10.05 -16.34 4.50
N TRP A 166 -9.86 -15.61 3.40
CA TRP A 166 -10.72 -14.50 2.96
C TRP A 166 -11.50 -14.79 1.67
N SER A 167 -11.53 -16.04 1.19
CA SER A 167 -12.23 -16.40 -0.06
C SER A 167 -13.74 -16.57 0.09
N GLY A 168 -14.27 -16.38 1.30
CA GLY A 168 -15.71 -16.35 1.56
C GLY A 168 -16.38 -15.05 1.09
N ASN A 169 -17.66 -14.90 1.43
CA ASN A 169 -18.41 -13.69 1.10
C ASN A 169 -17.99 -12.51 2.00
N LEU A 170 -17.24 -11.55 1.45
CA LEU A 170 -16.85 -10.30 2.12
C LEU A 170 -17.89 -9.19 1.98
N GLY A 171 -19.00 -9.46 1.27
CA GLY A 171 -20.02 -8.50 0.90
C GLY A 171 -19.67 -7.71 -0.36
N ASN A 172 -20.64 -6.93 -0.85
CA ASN A 172 -20.48 -6.16 -2.08
C ASN A 172 -19.67 -4.87 -1.90
N ARG A 173 -19.41 -4.44 -0.66
CA ARG A 173 -18.74 -3.17 -0.37
C ARG A 173 -17.88 -3.30 0.88
N TYR A 174 -16.56 -3.22 0.73
CA TYR A 174 -15.62 -3.40 1.84
C TYR A 174 -14.28 -2.69 1.60
N VAL A 175 -13.47 -2.62 2.66
CA VAL A 175 -12.11 -2.07 2.64
C VAL A 175 -11.13 -3.18 2.97
N VAL A 176 -10.03 -3.26 2.22
CA VAL A 176 -8.87 -4.09 2.54
C VAL A 176 -7.66 -3.19 2.73
N ALA A 177 -7.07 -3.22 3.91
CA ALA A 177 -5.79 -2.59 4.18
C ALA A 177 -4.71 -3.67 4.28
N ASN A 178 -3.88 -3.79 3.25
CA ASN A 178 -2.78 -4.76 3.23
C ASN A 178 -1.52 -4.12 3.81
N ILE A 179 -1.14 -4.57 5.01
CA ILE A 179 -0.05 -4.02 5.82
C ILE A 179 1.30 -4.02 5.08
N PRO A 180 1.84 -5.16 4.62
CA PRO A 180 3.13 -5.20 3.91
C PRO A 180 3.12 -4.48 2.57
N ALA A 181 1.94 -4.32 1.94
CA ALA A 181 1.81 -3.50 0.74
C ALA A 181 1.72 -2.00 1.03
N ALA A 182 1.51 -1.63 2.31
CA ALA A 182 1.20 -0.28 2.74
C ALA A 182 0.19 0.39 1.79
N LEU A 183 -0.93 -0.31 1.57
CA LEU A 183 -1.97 0.02 0.59
C LEU A 183 -3.36 -0.29 1.16
N VAL A 184 -4.31 0.60 0.88
CA VAL A 184 -5.73 0.42 1.16
C VAL A 184 -6.49 0.32 -0.16
N GLU A 185 -7.23 -0.76 -0.36
CA GLU A 185 -8.16 -0.96 -1.48
C GLU A 185 -9.60 -0.78 -0.97
N THR A 186 -10.40 -0.01 -1.70
CA THR A 186 -11.86 -0.05 -1.53
C THR A 186 -12.44 -0.93 -2.62
N VAL A 187 -13.31 -1.85 -2.24
CA VAL A 187 -13.92 -2.82 -3.15
C VAL A 187 -15.41 -2.58 -3.20
N GLU A 188 -15.94 -2.58 -4.40
CA GLU A 188 -17.37 -2.44 -4.64
C GLU A 188 -17.81 -3.32 -5.81
N ASN A 189 -18.86 -4.11 -5.62
CA ASN A 189 -19.46 -4.98 -6.64
C ASN A 189 -18.41 -5.86 -7.35
N GLY A 190 -17.49 -6.43 -6.58
CA GLY A 190 -16.45 -7.33 -7.09
C GLY A 190 -15.28 -6.64 -7.81
N VAL A 191 -15.23 -5.31 -7.84
CA VAL A 191 -14.14 -4.55 -8.46
C VAL A 191 -13.48 -3.58 -7.48
N VAL A 192 -12.19 -3.32 -7.66
CA VAL A 192 -11.48 -2.27 -6.91
C VAL A 192 -11.98 -0.91 -7.39
N ALA A 193 -12.63 -0.17 -6.49
CA ALA A 193 -13.16 1.16 -6.74
C ALA A 193 -12.06 2.24 -6.60
N THR A 194 -11.27 2.18 -5.52
CA THR A 194 -10.14 3.10 -5.31
C THR A 194 -8.97 2.42 -4.60
N ARG A 195 -7.78 2.99 -4.75
CA ARG A 195 -6.55 2.58 -4.07
C ARG A 195 -5.85 3.78 -3.43
N HIS A 196 -5.42 3.62 -2.19
CA HIS A 196 -4.74 4.66 -1.43
C HIS A 196 -3.44 4.12 -0.86
N ALA A 197 -2.32 4.81 -1.11
CA ALA A 197 -1.09 4.49 -0.40
C ALA A 197 -1.31 4.72 1.10
N ALA A 198 -0.62 3.94 1.92
CA ALA A 198 -0.71 4.03 3.37
C ALA A 198 0.65 4.10 4.03
N GLY A 199 0.67 4.59 5.27
CA GLY A 199 1.78 4.46 6.20
C GLY A 199 1.38 3.58 7.38
N VAL A 200 2.09 2.48 7.60
CA VAL A 200 1.74 1.45 8.61
C VAL A 200 2.76 1.43 9.76
N GLY A 201 2.53 0.57 10.75
CA GLY A 201 3.35 0.50 11.96
C GLY A 201 4.83 0.17 11.71
N LYS A 202 5.73 0.67 12.56
CA LYS A 202 7.12 0.22 12.64
C LYS A 202 7.22 -1.24 13.08
N ILE A 203 8.39 -1.87 12.89
CA ILE A 203 8.64 -3.26 13.32
C ILE A 203 8.45 -3.44 14.83
N ASP A 204 8.84 -2.46 15.65
CA ASP A 204 8.68 -2.45 17.11
C ASP A 204 7.27 -2.02 17.58
N ARG A 205 6.41 -1.59 16.64
CA ARG A 205 5.05 -1.07 16.87
C ARG A 205 4.12 -1.46 15.71
N GLN A 206 4.05 -2.76 15.47
CA GLN A 206 3.38 -3.33 14.30
C GLN A 206 1.91 -2.94 14.22
N SER A 207 1.42 -2.67 13.01
CA SER A 207 -0.02 -2.61 12.77
C SER A 207 -0.65 -4.00 13.00
N PRO A 208 -1.73 -4.10 13.79
CA PRO A 208 -2.37 -5.39 14.07
C PRO A 208 -3.18 -5.91 12.89
N LEU A 209 -3.42 -7.22 12.84
CA LEU A 209 -4.43 -7.79 11.95
C LEU A 209 -5.81 -7.58 12.56
N LEU A 210 -6.78 -7.17 11.74
CA LEU A 210 -8.11 -6.80 12.21
C LEU A 210 -9.19 -7.20 11.22
N GLN A 211 -10.33 -7.60 11.76
CA GLN A 211 -11.60 -7.68 11.05
C GLN A 211 -12.61 -6.85 11.84
N THR A 212 -13.09 -5.77 11.24
CA THR A 212 -13.96 -4.80 11.92
C THR A 212 -14.87 -4.09 10.92
N LYS A 213 -15.57 -3.06 11.37
CA LYS A 213 -16.34 -2.15 10.52
C LYS A 213 -15.91 -0.72 10.76
N ILE A 214 -16.13 0.16 9.79
CA ILE A 214 -15.93 1.60 9.91
C ILE A 214 -17.30 2.24 10.17
N PRO A 215 -17.61 2.67 11.41
CA PRO A 215 -18.92 3.24 11.74
C PRO A 215 -18.97 4.76 11.57
N GLU A 216 -17.84 5.45 11.59
CA GLU A 216 -17.82 6.91 11.60
C GLU A 216 -16.50 7.51 11.08
N ILE A 217 -16.59 8.76 10.66
CA ILE A 217 -15.49 9.62 10.26
C ILE A 217 -15.48 10.85 11.17
N ASN A 218 -14.34 11.18 11.77
CA ASN A 218 -14.16 12.39 12.56
C ASN A 218 -13.36 13.41 11.72
N PHE A 219 -14.02 14.49 11.31
CA PHE A 219 -13.40 15.62 10.61
C PHE A 219 -12.78 16.59 11.60
N ASN A 220 -11.63 17.15 11.21
CA ASN A 220 -10.83 18.09 12.00
C ASN A 220 -10.67 17.61 13.47
N PRO A 221 -10.17 16.37 13.67
CA PRO A 221 -10.12 15.77 14.99
C PRO A 221 -9.09 16.49 15.87
N THR A 222 -9.35 16.55 17.18
CA THR A 222 -8.27 16.66 18.15
C THR A 222 -7.54 15.32 18.23
N TRP A 223 -6.25 15.33 18.56
CA TRP A 223 -5.52 14.09 18.84
C TRP A 223 -5.17 13.96 20.32
N THR A 224 -5.69 12.92 20.96
CA THR A 224 -5.23 12.53 22.30
C THR A 224 -4.05 11.56 22.16
N VAL A 225 -2.88 11.98 22.62
CA VAL A 225 -1.64 11.21 22.49
C VAL A 225 -1.69 9.98 23.41
N PRO A 226 -1.55 8.75 22.89
CA PRO A 226 -1.48 7.55 23.72
C PRO A 226 -0.29 7.56 24.68
N ALA A 227 -0.47 6.99 25.87
CA ALA A 227 0.60 6.90 26.89
C ALA A 227 1.89 6.23 26.38
N SER A 228 1.76 5.26 25.45
CA SER A 228 2.91 4.62 24.80
C SER A 228 3.72 5.60 23.95
N ILE A 229 3.07 6.50 23.21
CA ILE A 229 3.72 7.55 22.40
C ILE A 229 4.30 8.64 23.32
N ILE A 230 3.60 8.99 24.41
CA ILE A 230 4.13 9.92 25.42
C ILE A 230 5.47 9.40 25.95
N ARG A 231 5.51 8.11 26.34
CA ARG A 231 6.73 7.47 26.87
C ARG A 231 7.85 7.36 25.85
N LYS A 232 7.54 6.83 24.66
CA LYS A 232 8.57 6.45 23.69
C LYS A 232 9.05 7.60 22.80
N ASP A 233 8.20 8.60 22.56
CA ASP A 233 8.49 9.66 21.58
C ASP A 233 8.47 11.04 22.24
N LEU A 234 7.41 11.37 22.99
CA LEU A 234 7.23 12.74 23.50
C LEU A 234 8.20 13.10 24.62
N ILE A 235 8.41 12.20 25.59
CA ILE A 235 9.38 12.40 26.68
C ILE A 235 10.79 12.61 26.13
N PRO A 236 11.34 11.73 25.26
CA PRO A 236 12.64 11.96 24.65
C PRO A 236 12.73 13.24 23.82
N LYS A 237 11.66 13.58 23.08
CA LYS A 237 11.61 14.80 22.26
C LYS A 237 11.64 16.04 23.14
N MET A 238 10.88 16.09 24.22
CA MET A 238 10.82 17.25 25.13
C MET A 238 12.11 17.48 25.91
N ARG A 239 12.92 16.44 26.16
CA ARG A 239 14.27 16.60 26.71
C ARG A 239 15.22 17.31 25.74
N LYS A 240 15.06 17.08 24.44
CA LYS A 240 15.91 17.65 23.39
C LYS A 240 15.39 19.02 22.93
N GLU A 241 14.08 19.17 22.84
CA GLU A 241 13.38 20.31 22.24
C GLU A 241 12.20 20.73 23.14
N PRO A 242 12.44 21.53 24.20
CA PRO A 242 11.40 21.92 25.15
C PRO A 242 10.24 22.74 24.53
N GLY A 243 10.47 23.39 23.38
CA GLY A 243 9.44 24.16 22.66
C GLY A 243 8.44 23.30 21.87
N TYR A 244 8.69 22.00 21.72
CA TYR A 244 7.98 21.14 20.77
C TYR A 244 6.46 21.10 20.97
N LEU A 245 5.97 21.03 22.22
CA LEU A 245 4.52 20.99 22.49
C LEU A 245 3.83 22.28 22.05
N THR A 246 4.43 23.43 22.31
CA THR A 246 3.89 24.74 21.97
C THR A 246 3.83 24.93 20.45
N GLU A 247 4.89 24.54 19.75
CA GLU A 247 4.96 24.56 18.28
C GLU A 247 3.93 23.61 17.66
N SER A 248 3.81 22.41 18.23
CA SER A 248 2.88 21.37 17.77
C SER A 248 1.44 21.58 18.24
N LYS A 249 1.14 22.64 19.00
CA LYS A 249 -0.19 22.93 19.58
C LYS A 249 -0.74 21.76 20.42
N ILE A 250 0.13 21.15 21.23
CA ILE A 250 -0.21 20.07 22.16
C ILE A 250 -0.34 20.66 23.57
N ARG A 251 -1.53 20.53 24.15
CA ARG A 251 -1.84 20.96 25.51
C ARG A 251 -1.73 19.81 26.49
N ILE A 252 -1.23 20.08 27.70
CA ILE A 252 -1.14 19.11 28.79
C ILE A 252 -2.30 19.35 29.74
N ILE A 253 -3.16 18.35 29.93
CA ILE A 253 -4.35 18.44 30.76
C ILE A 253 -4.15 17.50 31.95
N GLY A 254 -4.00 18.09 33.14
CA GLY A 254 -3.93 17.37 34.40
C GLY A 254 -5.25 17.40 35.17
N PRO A 255 -5.26 16.85 36.40
CA PRO A 255 -6.47 16.76 37.23
C PRO A 255 -7.13 18.11 37.53
N ASN A 256 -6.32 19.17 37.66
CA ASN A 256 -6.77 20.51 38.06
C ASN A 256 -6.78 21.52 36.89
N GLY A 257 -6.74 21.04 35.64
CA GLY A 257 -6.72 21.88 34.45
C GLY A 257 -5.43 21.79 33.65
N GLU A 258 -5.20 22.80 32.80
CA GLU A 258 -4.04 22.84 31.89
C GLU A 258 -2.73 23.06 32.66
N ILE A 259 -1.70 22.29 32.31
CA ILE A 259 -0.39 22.30 32.94
C ILE A 259 0.63 22.83 31.91
N PRO A 260 1.44 23.84 32.25
CA PRO A 260 2.52 24.30 31.38
C PRO A 260 3.65 23.23 31.32
N PRO A 261 4.31 23.02 30.15
CA PRO A 261 5.34 21.99 29.98
C PRO A 261 6.49 22.04 30.98
N GLU A 262 6.82 23.22 31.50
CA GLU A 262 7.91 23.47 32.46
C GLU A 262 7.63 22.86 33.84
N ARG A 263 6.35 22.54 34.15
CA ARG A 263 5.95 21.90 35.41
C ARG A 263 6.00 20.38 35.37
N VAL A 264 6.28 19.78 34.21
CA VAL A 264 6.32 18.32 34.05
C VAL A 264 7.77 17.83 34.18
N ASN A 265 8.02 16.82 35.01
CA ASN A 265 9.34 16.19 35.05
C ASN A 265 9.56 15.24 33.86
N TRP A 266 10.16 15.80 32.79
CA TRP A 266 10.52 15.06 31.59
C TRP A 266 11.61 13.99 31.79
N ASN A 267 12.31 13.97 32.91
CA ASN A 267 13.31 12.92 33.24
C ASN A 267 12.68 11.67 33.87
N SER A 268 11.36 11.61 33.96
CA SER A 268 10.61 10.50 34.54
C SER A 268 9.41 10.12 33.66
N ASP A 269 8.67 9.10 34.09
CA ASP A 269 7.40 8.70 33.46
C ASP A 269 6.20 9.56 33.91
N GLU A 270 6.41 10.65 34.67
CA GLU A 270 5.35 11.51 35.19
C GLU A 270 4.36 11.97 34.10
N ALA A 271 4.88 12.38 32.94
CA ALA A 271 4.07 12.83 31.81
C ALA A 271 2.99 11.81 31.40
N THR A 272 3.24 10.51 31.58
CA THR A 272 2.28 9.46 31.20
C THR A 272 1.00 9.44 32.05
N ARG A 273 0.96 10.20 33.15
CA ARG A 273 -0.22 10.37 34.02
C ARG A 273 -1.17 11.48 33.56
N TYR A 274 -0.74 12.31 32.61
CA TYR A 274 -1.52 13.45 32.10
C TYR A 274 -2.11 13.16 30.71
N THR A 275 -3.12 13.92 30.34
CA THR A 275 -3.71 13.86 28.99
C THR A 275 -3.03 14.88 28.10
N PHE A 276 -2.41 14.41 27.02
CA PHE A 276 -1.84 15.28 25.99
C PHE A 276 -2.84 15.36 24.84
N ARG A 277 -3.31 16.57 24.54
CA ARG A 277 -4.29 16.81 23.47
C ARG A 277 -3.74 17.82 22.47
N GLN A 278 -3.58 17.37 21.23
CA GLN A 278 -3.26 18.24 20.10
C GLN A 278 -4.54 18.85 19.54
N ASP A 279 -4.47 20.15 19.26
CA ASP A 279 -5.56 20.90 18.68
C ASP A 279 -5.80 20.55 17.21
N PRO A 280 -7.02 20.73 16.68
CA PRO A 280 -7.30 20.50 15.27
C PRO A 280 -6.48 21.43 14.37
N GLY A 281 -6.04 20.93 13.22
CA GLY A 281 -5.36 21.73 12.20
C GLY A 281 -4.71 20.85 11.15
N GLY A 282 -5.05 21.07 9.87
CA GLY A 282 -4.62 20.20 8.78
C GLY A 282 -3.10 20.09 8.60
N ASP A 283 -2.39 21.18 8.88
CA ASP A 283 -0.95 21.29 8.60
C ASP A 283 -0.05 20.88 9.78
N PHE A 284 -0.61 20.75 10.99
CA PHE A 284 0.18 20.45 12.19
C PHE A 284 -0.39 19.31 13.05
N ASN A 285 -1.70 19.05 13.02
CA ASN A 285 -2.28 17.95 13.79
C ASN A 285 -1.80 16.63 13.21
N SER A 286 -1.31 15.71 14.04
CA SER A 286 -0.73 14.43 13.63
C SER A 286 -1.74 13.50 12.93
N LEU A 287 -3.04 13.74 13.11
CA LEU A 287 -4.14 13.05 12.42
C LEU A 287 -4.60 13.77 11.14
N GLY A 288 -3.98 14.90 10.78
CA GLY A 288 -4.40 15.74 9.66
C GLY A 288 -5.85 16.21 9.82
N VAL A 289 -6.60 16.18 8.71
CA VAL A 289 -7.99 16.68 8.69
C VAL A 289 -9.05 15.61 8.93
N VAL A 290 -8.67 14.33 9.01
CA VAL A 290 -9.60 13.20 9.13
C VAL A 290 -9.03 12.09 10.01
N ARG A 291 -9.86 11.60 10.92
CA ARG A 291 -9.70 10.28 11.55
C ARG A 291 -10.85 9.37 11.10
N ILE A 292 -10.52 8.19 10.61
CA ILE A 292 -11.47 7.13 10.30
C ILE A 292 -11.46 6.16 11.48
N ASN A 293 -12.55 6.15 12.23
CA ASN A 293 -12.64 5.33 13.43
C ASN A 293 -12.88 3.86 13.04
N ILE A 294 -12.19 2.95 13.71
CA ILE A 294 -12.42 1.51 13.62
C ILE A 294 -12.43 0.94 15.04
N PRO A 295 -13.48 0.22 15.47
CA PRO A 295 -13.46 -0.51 16.72
C PRO A 295 -12.28 -1.49 16.73
N SER A 296 -11.39 -1.34 17.72
CA SER A 296 -10.17 -2.13 17.84
C SER A 296 -9.76 -2.29 19.32
N PRO A 297 -9.45 -3.51 19.79
CA PRO A 297 -8.94 -3.72 21.15
C PRO A 297 -7.53 -3.14 21.35
N TYR A 298 -6.84 -2.79 20.26
CA TYR A 298 -5.49 -2.22 20.29
C TYR A 298 -5.49 -0.68 20.23
N GLY A 299 -6.66 -0.04 20.16
CA GLY A 299 -6.79 1.41 20.08
C GLY A 299 -6.27 2.03 18.77
N VAL A 300 -6.07 1.23 17.73
CA VAL A 300 -5.62 1.70 16.40
C VAL A 300 -6.78 2.24 15.56
N TYR A 301 -6.46 3.13 14.63
CA TYR A 301 -7.39 3.71 13.66
C TYR A 301 -6.69 4.03 12.33
N MET A 302 -7.46 4.46 11.33
CA MET A 302 -6.90 5.05 10.11
C MET A 302 -7.05 6.58 10.18
N HIS A 303 -6.13 7.33 9.59
CA HIS A 303 -6.17 8.79 9.65
C HIS A 303 -5.39 9.45 8.52
N ASP A 304 -5.60 10.74 8.37
CA ASP A 304 -4.79 11.60 7.52
C ASP A 304 -3.46 11.98 8.19
N THR A 305 -2.56 12.66 7.50
CA THR A 305 -1.27 13.10 8.06
C THR A 305 -0.82 14.42 7.44
N PRO A 306 -0.22 15.36 8.20
CA PRO A 306 0.38 16.56 7.62
C PRO A 306 1.64 16.22 6.81
N ALA A 307 2.37 15.18 7.22
CA ALA A 307 3.54 14.68 6.50
C ALA A 307 3.14 13.86 5.26
N LYS A 308 2.73 14.52 4.18
CA LYS A 308 2.31 13.86 2.92
C LYS A 308 3.47 13.21 2.16
N GLY A 309 4.70 13.70 2.35
CA GLY A 309 5.89 13.20 1.66
C GLY A 309 6.12 11.69 1.82
N ILE A 310 5.70 11.12 2.97
CA ILE A 310 5.85 9.69 3.27
C ILE A 310 5.21 8.77 2.22
N PHE A 311 4.21 9.25 1.47
CA PHE A 311 3.52 8.42 0.49
C PHE A 311 4.32 8.23 -0.81
N GLY A 312 5.37 9.03 -1.02
CA GLY A 312 6.34 8.85 -2.11
C GLY A 312 7.46 7.87 -1.78
N ASP A 313 7.61 7.47 -0.52
CA ASP A 313 8.68 6.56 -0.09
C ASP A 313 8.30 5.10 -0.38
N ASP A 314 9.29 4.27 -0.75
CA ASP A 314 9.13 2.81 -0.88
C ASP A 314 8.80 2.17 0.48
N PHE A 315 9.37 2.72 1.55
CA PHE A 315 9.28 2.20 2.92
C PHE A 315 8.41 3.09 3.79
N ARG A 316 7.15 2.70 3.95
CA ARG A 316 6.13 3.51 4.65
C ARG A 316 5.77 2.96 6.03
N PHE A 317 6.76 2.46 6.77
CA PHE A 317 6.60 1.84 8.09
C PHE A 317 6.91 2.86 9.18
N VAL A 318 6.09 3.89 9.30
CA VAL A 318 6.39 5.12 10.07
C VAL A 318 5.47 5.35 11.27
N SER A 319 4.44 4.53 11.42
CA SER A 319 3.38 4.73 12.43
C SER A 319 3.63 3.93 13.71
N SER A 320 2.90 4.27 14.77
CA SER A 320 2.81 3.46 16.00
C SER A 320 1.55 2.59 15.97
N GLY A 321 1.45 1.70 14.98
CA GLY A 321 0.34 0.76 14.79
C GLY A 321 -0.86 1.27 13.98
N CYS A 322 -1.22 2.55 14.07
CA CYS A 322 -2.28 3.15 13.23
C CYS A 322 -1.89 3.22 11.73
N MET A 323 -2.86 3.44 10.86
CA MET A 323 -2.62 3.60 9.42
C MET A 323 -2.86 5.03 8.95
N ARG A 324 -1.82 5.65 8.38
CA ARG A 324 -1.94 6.92 7.64
C ARG A 324 -2.43 6.61 6.23
N VAL A 325 -3.37 7.37 5.68
CA VAL A 325 -3.96 7.09 4.36
C VAL A 325 -3.81 8.29 3.43
N GLN A 326 -3.26 8.05 2.24
CA GLN A 326 -3.14 9.06 1.18
C GLN A 326 -4.52 9.39 0.60
N ASN A 327 -4.70 10.59 0.06
CA ASN A 327 -5.94 10.98 -0.65
C ASN A 327 -7.21 10.76 0.18
N VAL A 328 -7.12 11.03 1.49
CA VAL A 328 -8.18 10.74 2.46
C VAL A 328 -9.55 11.32 2.08
N ARG A 329 -9.60 12.42 1.33
CA ARG A 329 -10.85 13.03 0.84
C ARG A 329 -11.60 12.10 -0.12
N ASP A 330 -10.88 11.45 -1.04
CA ASP A 330 -11.48 10.50 -1.99
C ASP A 330 -11.91 9.22 -1.25
N TYR A 331 -11.09 8.76 -0.29
CA TYR A 331 -11.43 7.61 0.55
C TYR A 331 -12.70 7.85 1.40
N VAL A 332 -12.78 8.99 2.08
CA VAL A 332 -13.93 9.40 2.89
C VAL A 332 -15.16 9.64 2.00
N GLY A 333 -14.99 10.25 0.83
CA GLY A 333 -16.06 10.39 -0.16
C GLY A 333 -16.65 9.03 -0.54
N TRP A 334 -15.80 8.04 -0.80
CA TRP A 334 -16.26 6.68 -1.05
C TRP A 334 -16.95 6.07 0.17
N LEU A 335 -16.43 6.26 1.40
CA LEU A 335 -17.03 5.72 2.64
C LEU A 335 -18.42 6.30 2.93
N LEU A 336 -18.60 7.61 2.73
CA LEU A 336 -19.83 8.33 3.07
C LEU A 336 -20.87 8.37 1.94
N LYS A 337 -20.58 7.86 0.74
CA LYS A 337 -21.44 8.01 -0.45
C LYS A 337 -22.92 7.64 -0.27
N ASP A 338 -23.23 6.66 0.59
CA ASP A 338 -24.59 6.18 0.87
C ASP A 338 -25.17 6.81 2.16
N THR A 339 -24.48 7.79 2.73
CA THR A 339 -24.87 8.49 3.96
C THR A 339 -25.56 9.81 3.58
N PRO A 340 -26.87 9.97 3.84
CA PRO A 340 -27.59 11.19 3.49
C PRO A 340 -26.94 12.46 4.04
N GLY A 341 -26.91 13.52 3.24
CA GLY A 341 -26.31 14.80 3.61
C GLY A 341 -24.78 14.86 3.45
N TRP A 342 -24.13 13.79 2.99
CA TRP A 342 -22.69 13.78 2.69
C TRP A 342 -22.43 13.59 1.21
N ASP A 343 -22.07 14.68 0.54
CA ASP A 343 -21.47 14.67 -0.78
C ASP A 343 -20.05 15.23 -0.74
N ARG A 344 -19.39 15.28 -1.90
CA ARG A 344 -18.03 15.81 -2.00
C ARG A 344 -17.94 17.29 -1.57
N ALA A 345 -18.91 18.10 -1.96
CA ALA A 345 -18.91 19.52 -1.63
C ALA A 345 -19.02 19.74 -0.12
N LYS A 346 -19.88 18.97 0.56
CA LYS A 346 -20.04 19.02 2.01
C LYS A 346 -18.78 18.56 2.74
N ILE A 347 -18.14 17.49 2.27
CA ILE A 347 -16.86 17.02 2.85
C ILE A 347 -15.80 18.12 2.77
N ASP A 348 -15.64 18.73 1.58
CA ASP A 348 -14.64 19.78 1.39
C ASP A 348 -14.97 21.03 2.22
N GLN A 349 -16.25 21.40 2.32
CA GLN A 349 -16.72 22.51 3.18
C GLN A 349 -16.37 22.27 4.66
N VAL A 350 -16.65 21.07 5.18
CA VAL A 350 -16.38 20.72 6.60
C VAL A 350 -14.88 20.72 6.88
N ILE A 351 -14.07 20.22 5.96
CA ILE A 351 -12.61 20.26 6.13
C ILE A 351 -12.11 21.72 6.13
N GLN A 352 -12.61 22.56 5.22
CA GLN A 352 -12.21 23.97 5.12
C GLN A 352 -12.65 24.81 6.32
N SER A 353 -13.80 24.50 6.95
CA SER A 353 -14.28 25.25 8.11
C SER A 353 -13.40 25.06 9.35
N GLY A 354 -12.60 23.98 9.41
CA GLY A 354 -11.85 23.60 10.61
C GLY A 354 -12.74 23.11 11.76
N GLU A 355 -14.06 23.07 11.56
CA GLU A 355 -15.01 22.65 12.59
C GLU A 355 -14.92 21.14 12.82
N ARG A 356 -14.92 20.72 14.08
CA ARG A 356 -14.90 19.31 14.44
C ARG A 356 -16.28 18.70 14.25
N ILE A 357 -16.42 17.82 13.27
CA ILE A 357 -17.68 17.14 12.95
C ILE A 357 -17.47 15.63 12.94
N ASN A 358 -18.39 14.90 13.58
CA ASN A 358 -18.43 13.44 13.53
C ASN A 358 -19.54 13.00 12.58
N ALA A 359 -19.16 12.37 11.48
CA ALA A 359 -20.06 11.81 10.49
C ALA A 359 -20.26 10.32 10.74
N ARG A 360 -21.45 9.94 11.20
CA ARG A 360 -21.83 8.53 11.33
C ARG A 360 -22.19 7.97 9.95
N ILE A 361 -21.56 6.85 9.56
CA ILE A 361 -21.84 6.18 8.30
C ILE A 361 -23.15 5.39 8.44
N SER A 362 -24.09 5.59 7.52
CA SER A 362 -25.41 4.94 7.57
C SER A 362 -25.31 3.40 7.60
N ASN A 363 -24.43 2.86 6.77
CA ASN A 363 -24.14 1.42 6.71
C ASN A 363 -22.65 1.21 7.02
N PRO A 364 -22.27 0.82 8.26
CA PRO A 364 -20.87 0.63 8.63
C PRO A 364 -20.16 -0.35 7.69
N VAL A 365 -19.06 0.12 7.08
CA VAL A 365 -18.36 -0.60 6.01
C VAL A 365 -17.39 -1.63 6.60
N PRO A 366 -17.46 -2.93 6.22
CA PRO A 366 -16.46 -3.93 6.60
C PRO A 366 -15.04 -3.50 6.24
N CYS A 367 -14.09 -3.70 7.16
CA CYS A 367 -12.70 -3.34 7.00
C CYS A 367 -11.80 -4.46 7.51
N TYR A 368 -10.86 -4.87 6.66
CA TYR A 368 -9.94 -5.97 6.91
C TYR A 368 -8.50 -5.47 6.85
N TRP A 369 -7.79 -5.51 7.98
CA TRP A 369 -6.35 -5.29 8.00
C TRP A 369 -5.67 -6.64 7.92
N VAL A 370 -4.99 -6.87 6.80
CA VAL A 370 -4.42 -8.17 6.45
C VAL A 370 -2.92 -8.08 6.22
N TYR A 371 -2.28 -9.24 6.23
CA TYR A 371 -0.86 -9.36 5.98
C TYR A 371 -0.64 -10.32 4.82
N VAL A 372 -0.60 -9.79 3.59
CA VAL A 372 -0.42 -10.58 2.38
C VAL A 372 0.78 -10.04 1.60
N THR A 373 1.86 -10.80 1.55
CA THR A 373 3.13 -10.39 0.92
C THR A 373 3.31 -10.93 -0.50
N ALA A 374 2.44 -11.85 -0.94
CA ALA A 374 2.41 -12.31 -2.33
C ALA A 374 0.99 -12.71 -2.73
N TRP A 375 0.57 -12.30 -3.92
CA TRP A 375 -0.73 -12.66 -4.49
C TRP A 375 -0.66 -12.51 -6.00
N ALA A 376 -1.58 -13.12 -6.73
CA ALA A 376 -1.79 -12.84 -8.14
C ALA A 376 -3.22 -12.37 -8.38
N THR A 377 -3.38 -11.63 -9.47
CA THR A 377 -4.69 -11.23 -10.01
C THR A 377 -4.77 -11.67 -11.46
N PRO A 378 -5.96 -12.05 -11.98
CA PRO A 378 -6.10 -12.49 -13.37
C PRO A 378 -5.59 -11.46 -14.39
N ASP A 379 -5.73 -10.17 -14.08
CA ASP A 379 -5.45 -9.02 -14.96
C ASP A 379 -4.22 -8.19 -14.56
N GLY A 380 -3.58 -8.48 -13.42
CA GLY A 380 -2.41 -7.74 -12.92
C GLY A 380 -1.18 -8.60 -12.59
N GLY A 381 -1.20 -9.89 -12.92
CA GLY A 381 -0.08 -10.80 -12.72
C GLY A 381 0.27 -11.02 -11.25
N VAL A 382 1.49 -11.53 -11.00
CA VAL A 382 1.96 -11.97 -9.67
C VAL A 382 2.68 -10.85 -8.92
N GLN A 383 2.05 -10.35 -7.87
CA GLN A 383 2.51 -9.27 -7.00
C GLN A 383 3.32 -9.82 -5.81
N PHE A 384 4.34 -9.06 -5.39
CA PHE A 384 5.15 -9.35 -4.21
C PHE A 384 5.40 -8.10 -3.38
N ARG A 385 5.51 -8.25 -2.06
CA ARG A 385 5.92 -7.21 -1.13
C ARG A 385 6.93 -7.81 -0.15
N ASP A 386 7.66 -6.94 0.52
CA ASP A 386 8.60 -7.37 1.55
C ASP A 386 7.88 -7.86 2.80
N ASP A 387 8.47 -8.87 3.45
CA ASP A 387 7.96 -9.44 4.71
C ASP A 387 8.45 -8.62 5.91
N ILE A 388 7.89 -7.43 6.05
CA ILE A 388 8.38 -6.36 6.93
C ILE A 388 8.32 -6.69 8.43
N TYR A 389 7.43 -7.61 8.82
CA TYR A 389 7.24 -8.09 10.19
C TYR A 389 7.67 -9.55 10.35
N ASN A 390 8.36 -10.13 9.36
CA ASN A 390 8.82 -11.52 9.32
C ASN A 390 7.71 -12.54 9.63
N LYS A 391 6.49 -12.32 9.11
CA LYS A 391 5.35 -13.23 9.36
C LYS A 391 5.27 -14.37 8.35
N ASP A 392 6.03 -14.33 7.26
CA ASP A 392 6.15 -15.44 6.31
C ASP A 392 7.12 -16.50 6.79
N GLY A 393 8.02 -16.16 7.73
CA GLY A 393 9.04 -17.08 8.26
C GLY A 393 10.14 -17.43 7.26
N LEU A 394 10.34 -16.60 6.22
CA LEU A 394 11.31 -16.84 5.14
C LEU A 394 12.66 -16.16 5.35
N GLY A 395 12.93 -15.74 6.58
CA GLY A 395 14.08 -14.90 6.93
C GLY A 395 13.91 -13.45 6.46
N PRO A 396 14.90 -12.59 6.80
CA PRO A 396 14.79 -11.16 6.57
C PRO A 396 14.58 -10.82 5.09
N ALA A 397 13.79 -9.77 4.83
CA ALA A 397 13.46 -9.36 3.48
C ALA A 397 14.64 -8.59 2.86
N PRO A 398 15.11 -8.97 1.64
CA PRO A 398 16.34 -8.40 1.06
C PRO A 398 16.31 -6.89 0.84
N VAL A 399 15.14 -6.30 0.57
CA VAL A 399 15.04 -4.85 0.34
C VAL A 399 14.87 -4.11 1.67
N ALA A 400 14.06 -4.62 2.59
CA ALA A 400 13.88 -4.03 3.93
C ALA A 400 15.16 -3.98 4.76
N GLN A 401 16.08 -4.94 4.58
CA GLN A 401 17.40 -4.91 5.22
C GLN A 401 18.22 -3.68 4.83
N LEU A 402 18.07 -3.17 3.60
CA LEU A 402 18.82 -2.00 3.13
C LEU A 402 18.46 -0.71 3.88
N HIS A 403 17.30 -0.67 4.54
CA HIS A 403 16.84 0.48 5.31
C HIS A 403 17.16 0.37 6.81
N GLY A 404 17.35 -0.85 7.32
CA GLY A 404 17.74 -1.08 8.72
C GLY A 404 19.10 -0.46 9.09
N ASP A 405 19.95 -0.19 8.08
CA ASP A 405 21.25 0.45 8.25
C ASP A 405 21.18 2.00 8.36
N GLN A 406 20.00 2.61 8.18
CA GLN A 406 19.84 4.08 8.27
C GLN A 406 19.20 4.56 9.58
N ASP A 407 18.73 3.64 10.43
CA ASP A 407 18.03 3.93 11.69
C ASP A 407 18.84 3.47 12.94
N ILE A 408 20.17 3.38 12.85
CA ILE A 408 21.08 3.23 14.01
C ILE A 408 21.81 4.54 14.31
#